data_AF-A0A7C7P5H6-F1
#
_entry.id   AF-A0A7C7P5H6-F1
#
_cell.length_a   1.000
_cell.length_b   1.000
_cell.length_c   1.000
_cell.angle_alpha   90.00
_cell.angle_beta   90.00
_cell.angle_gamma   90.00
#
_symmetry.space_group_name_H-M   'P 1'
#
loop_
_entity.id
_entity.type
_entity.pdbx_description
1 polymer ?
#
loop_
_entity_poly.entity_id
_entity_poly.type
_entity_poly.pdbx_seq_one_letter_code
_entity_poly.pdbx_strand_id
1 'polypeptide(L)'
;KKLGFDWAKNLYHLSYGMVDLPSGKMKSREGTVVDADDLIADMATTAKSISEELGKLEGYTEEEKQELYKTIGLGALKYYILKVDPKKRILFDPKESIDFQGNTGPFIQYTYARIQSILRKSDVDITIKLDVNEVSLHEKERELIKQLQLFPETVQQAAAQHSPALIANYTYDLVKAFNSFYQNVSILGADTEKEIVFRVQLSNTVAKTIKNAFSLLGIDVPERM
;
A
#
# COMPACT_ATOMS: atom_id res chain seq x y z
N LYS A 1 28.97 21.48 -16.42
CA LYS A 1 28.75 21.99 -17.80
C LYS A 1 29.69 23.15 -18.14
N LYS A 2 29.64 24.31 -17.47
CA LYS A 2 30.53 25.44 -17.81
C LYS A 2 32.04 25.16 -17.61
N LEU A 3 32.40 24.30 -16.64
CA LEU A 3 33.79 23.89 -16.39
C LEU A 3 34.21 22.61 -17.13
N GLY A 4 33.48 22.18 -18.17
CA GLY A 4 33.83 21.00 -18.96
C GLY A 4 33.61 19.63 -18.27
N PHE A 5 33.13 19.61 -17.02
CA PHE A 5 32.81 18.34 -16.35
C PHE A 5 31.55 17.66 -16.91
N ASP A 6 31.74 16.49 -17.52
CA ASP A 6 30.68 15.69 -18.16
C ASP A 6 29.68 15.10 -17.15
N TRP A 7 30.12 14.76 -15.94
CA TRP A 7 29.27 14.22 -14.87
C TRP A 7 28.22 15.22 -14.38
N ALA A 8 28.41 16.52 -14.66
CA ALA A 8 27.46 17.55 -14.25
C ALA A 8 26.04 17.37 -14.84
N LYS A 9 25.92 16.63 -15.95
CA LYS A 9 24.60 16.29 -16.56
C LYS A 9 23.83 15.22 -15.77
N ASN A 10 24.52 14.48 -14.92
CA ASN A 10 23.95 13.43 -14.07
C ASN A 10 23.62 13.94 -12.66
N LEU A 11 23.89 15.22 -12.37
CA LEU A 11 23.47 15.83 -11.11
C LEU A 11 21.99 16.17 -11.18
N TYR A 12 21.21 15.58 -10.28
CA TYR A 12 19.80 15.86 -10.15
C TYR A 12 19.51 16.40 -8.74
N HIS A 13 18.76 17.50 -8.68
CA HIS A 13 18.24 18.03 -7.42
C HIS A 13 16.79 17.58 -7.25
N LEU A 14 16.56 16.61 -6.38
CA LEU A 14 15.22 16.19 -6.01
C LEU A 14 14.65 17.17 -4.98
N SER A 15 14.07 18.26 -5.48
CA SER A 15 13.39 19.25 -4.63
C SER A 15 12.14 18.66 -4.00
N TYR A 16 11.90 18.95 -2.73
CA TYR A 16 10.69 18.53 -2.01
C TYR A 16 9.97 19.72 -1.35
N GLY A 17 8.66 19.59 -1.17
CA GLY A 17 7.83 20.54 -0.45
C GLY A 17 7.91 20.32 1.06
N MET A 18 7.65 21.39 1.83
CA MET A 18 7.66 21.31 3.28
C MET A 18 6.46 20.50 3.81
N VAL A 19 6.70 19.78 4.90
CA VAL A 19 5.67 19.11 5.69
C VAL A 19 5.25 20.05 6.83
N ASP A 20 3.96 20.38 6.87
CA ASP A 20 3.32 21.14 7.94
C ASP A 20 2.46 20.18 8.79
N LEU A 21 2.30 20.45 10.08
CA LEU A 21 1.36 19.74 10.96
C LEU A 21 0.12 20.61 11.23
N PRO A 22 -1.04 20.03 11.57
CA PRO A 22 -2.25 20.78 11.93
C PRO A 22 -2.03 21.77 13.08
N SER A 23 -1.13 21.45 14.02
CA SER A 23 -0.73 22.30 15.13
C SER A 23 0.10 23.52 14.72
N GLY A 24 0.50 23.62 13.44
CA GLY A 24 1.25 24.73 12.86
C GLY A 24 2.60 24.30 12.29
N LYS A 25 3.37 25.30 11.80
CA LYS A 25 4.73 25.06 11.28
C LYS A 25 5.67 24.65 12.40
N MET A 26 6.51 23.63 12.16
CA MET A 26 7.63 23.32 13.04
C MET A 26 8.56 24.54 13.12
N LYS A 27 8.74 25.11 14.31
CA LYS A 27 9.62 26.27 14.53
C LYS A 27 10.68 25.92 15.56
N SER A 28 11.89 25.64 15.06
CA SER A 28 13.07 25.33 15.88
C SER A 28 13.42 26.43 16.89
N ARG A 29 13.12 27.69 16.57
CA ARG A 29 13.40 28.85 17.44
C ARG A 29 12.38 29.03 18.58
N GLU A 30 11.20 28.44 18.46
CA GLU A 30 10.11 28.55 19.45
C GLU A 30 9.93 27.24 20.25
N GLY A 31 10.79 26.23 20.03
CA GLY A 31 10.75 24.94 20.75
C GLY A 31 9.67 23.97 20.26
N THR A 32 8.91 24.30 19.22
CA THR A 32 7.85 23.47 18.63
C THR A 32 8.39 22.57 17.51
N VAL A 33 9.50 21.87 17.78
CA VAL A 33 10.01 20.82 16.88
C VAL A 33 9.35 19.51 17.28
N VAL A 34 8.81 18.79 16.31
CA VAL A 34 8.34 17.42 16.52
C VAL A 34 9.48 16.49 16.15
N ASP A 35 9.93 15.69 17.11
CA ASP A 35 10.95 14.67 16.86
C ASP A 35 10.36 13.56 15.98
N ALA A 36 11.18 13.01 15.08
CA ALA A 36 10.75 11.92 14.23
C ALA A 36 10.47 10.65 15.06
N ASP A 37 11.25 10.42 16.12
CA ASP A 37 11.08 9.27 17.00
C ASP A 37 9.75 9.38 17.77
N ASP A 38 9.44 10.56 18.30
CA ASP A 38 8.16 10.86 18.96
C ASP A 38 6.99 10.66 17.99
N LEU A 39 7.11 11.17 16.77
CA LEU A 39 6.07 11.01 15.75
C LEU A 39 5.83 9.53 15.41
N ILE A 40 6.89 8.73 15.27
CA ILE A 40 6.77 7.30 14.98
C ILE A 40 6.10 6.57 16.16
N ALA A 41 6.44 6.92 17.40
CA ALA A 41 5.83 6.36 18.60
C ALA A 41 4.33 6.72 18.68
N ASP A 42 3.97 7.97 18.38
CA ASP A 42 2.59 8.44 18.34
C ASP A 42 1.77 7.73 17.26
N MET A 43 2.37 7.50 16.08
CA MET A 43 1.76 6.75 14.99
C MET A 43 1.49 5.28 15.38
N ALA A 44 2.41 4.62 16.07
CA ALA A 44 2.21 3.26 16.57
C ALA A 44 1.11 3.21 17.65
N THR A 45 1.09 4.20 18.55
CA THR A 45 0.06 4.31 19.61
C THR A 45 -1.33 4.53 19.02
N THR A 46 -1.43 5.39 18.01
CA THR A 46 -2.69 5.64 17.29
C THR A 46 -3.15 4.39 16.54
N ALA A 47 -2.23 3.68 15.86
CA ALA A 47 -2.52 2.42 15.19
C ALA A 47 -3.02 1.34 16.16
N LYS A 48 -2.44 1.26 17.37
CA LYS A 48 -2.90 0.37 18.44
C LYS A 48 -4.37 0.64 18.79
N SER A 49 -4.70 1.89 19.13
CA SER A 49 -6.06 2.27 19.55
C SER A 49 -7.11 1.87 18.50
N ILE A 50 -6.85 2.16 17.22
CA ILE A 50 -7.80 1.88 16.15
C ILE A 50 -7.87 0.37 15.84
N SER A 51 -6.75 -0.35 15.93
CA SER A 51 -6.72 -1.81 15.70
C SER A 51 -7.46 -2.59 16.79
N GLU A 52 -7.40 -2.13 18.05
CA GLU A 52 -8.12 -2.73 19.18
C GLU A 52 -9.64 -2.55 19.02
N GLU A 53 -10.11 -1.40 18.52
CA GLU A 53 -11.52 -1.16 18.22
C GLU A 53 -12.09 -2.10 17.13
N LEU A 54 -11.25 -2.52 16.17
CA LEU A 54 -11.67 -3.42 15.08
C LEU A 54 -11.79 -4.90 15.49
N GLY A 55 -11.23 -5.29 16.65
CA GLY A 55 -11.48 -6.59 17.29
C GLY A 55 -10.97 -7.83 16.55
N LYS A 56 -9.88 -7.75 15.77
CA LYS A 56 -9.40 -8.85 14.89
C LYS A 56 -8.01 -9.42 15.20
N LEU A 57 -7.53 -9.26 16.43
CA LEU A 57 -6.19 -9.68 16.84
C LEU A 57 -6.18 -11.01 17.62
N GLU A 58 -7.21 -11.84 17.46
CA GLU A 58 -7.25 -13.15 18.11
C GLU A 58 -6.07 -14.02 17.67
N GLY A 59 -5.40 -14.63 18.66
CA GLY A 59 -4.24 -15.50 18.44
C GLY A 59 -2.91 -14.78 18.20
N TYR A 60 -2.83 -13.47 18.45
CA TYR A 60 -1.57 -12.75 18.53
C TYR A 60 -1.03 -12.70 19.96
N THR A 61 0.30 -12.85 20.13
CA THR A 61 0.97 -12.46 21.38
C THR A 61 1.05 -10.93 21.49
N GLU A 62 1.36 -10.42 22.69
CA GLU A 62 1.52 -8.98 22.86
C GLU A 62 2.68 -8.43 22.02
N GLU A 63 3.77 -9.18 21.86
CA GLU A 63 4.90 -8.80 21.01
C GLU A 63 4.49 -8.71 19.54
N GLU A 64 3.74 -9.69 19.04
CA GLU A 64 3.24 -9.67 17.66
C GLU A 64 2.28 -8.49 17.43
N LYS A 65 1.46 -8.13 18.42
CA LYS A 65 0.60 -6.93 18.36
C LYS A 65 1.44 -5.66 18.27
N GLN A 66 2.49 -5.52 19.10
CA GLN A 66 3.35 -4.33 19.04
C GLN A 66 4.03 -4.17 17.68
N GLU A 67 4.53 -5.26 17.10
CA GLU A 67 5.15 -5.21 15.77
C GLU A 67 4.12 -4.87 14.67
N LEU A 68 2.90 -5.39 14.80
CA LEU A 68 1.81 -5.04 13.89
C LEU A 68 1.46 -3.54 13.98
N TYR A 69 1.31 -2.99 15.18
CA TYR A 69 0.99 -1.57 15.36
C TYR A 69 2.08 -0.67 14.80
N LYS A 70 3.35 -1.04 15.00
CA LYS A 70 4.49 -0.34 14.40
C LYS A 70 4.46 -0.43 12.87
N THR A 71 4.16 -1.60 12.32
CA THR A 71 4.03 -1.80 10.86
C THR A 71 2.93 -0.93 10.26
N ILE A 72 1.77 -0.86 10.93
CA ILE A 72 0.63 -0.04 10.51
C ILE A 72 0.97 1.45 10.61
N GLY A 73 1.51 1.89 11.75
CA GLY A 73 1.89 3.29 11.98
C GLY A 73 2.95 3.79 11.00
N LEU A 74 4.01 3.01 10.78
CA LEU A 74 5.04 3.34 9.78
C LEU A 74 4.49 3.33 8.35
N GLY A 75 3.59 2.37 8.03
CA GLY A 75 2.92 2.32 6.74
C GLY A 75 2.06 3.55 6.49
N ALA A 76 1.28 3.98 7.48
CA ALA A 76 0.52 5.22 7.44
C ALA A 76 1.41 6.43 7.20
N LEU A 77 2.45 6.62 8.01
CA LEU A 77 3.37 7.76 7.92
C LEU A 77 4.04 7.83 6.54
N LYS A 78 4.70 6.75 6.14
CA LYS A 78 5.43 6.69 4.86
C LYS A 78 4.49 6.89 3.67
N TYR A 79 3.37 6.17 3.64
CA TYR A 79 2.43 6.27 2.54
C TYR A 79 1.84 7.67 2.41
N TYR A 80 1.45 8.30 3.52
CA TYR A 80 0.82 9.62 3.50
C TYR A 80 1.75 10.70 2.95
N ILE A 81 3.04 10.61 3.24
CA ILE A 81 4.07 11.50 2.68
C ILE A 81 4.30 11.16 1.20
N LEU A 82 4.47 9.88 0.87
CA LEU A 82 4.88 9.45 -0.47
C LEU A 82 3.77 9.52 -1.52
N LYS A 83 2.48 9.53 -1.13
CA LYS A 83 1.34 9.62 -2.07
C LYS A 83 1.20 11.00 -2.71
N VAL A 84 1.84 12.02 -2.15
CA VAL A 84 1.82 13.40 -2.66
C VAL A 84 3.03 13.63 -3.56
N ASP A 85 2.85 14.37 -4.65
CA ASP A 85 3.97 14.77 -5.52
C ASP A 85 5.07 15.44 -4.67
N PRO A 86 6.35 15.03 -4.81
CA PRO A 86 7.43 15.51 -3.95
C PRO A 86 7.52 17.03 -3.88
N LYS A 87 7.19 17.76 -4.96
CA LYS A 87 7.34 19.22 -5.01
C LYS A 87 6.22 19.97 -4.30
N LYS A 88 5.13 19.30 -3.91
CA LYS A 88 3.99 19.92 -3.24
C LYS A 88 4.21 19.95 -1.72
N ARG A 89 3.65 20.97 -1.07
CA ARG A 89 3.58 21.02 0.39
C ARG A 89 2.56 20.00 0.89
N ILE A 90 2.84 19.42 2.05
CA ILE A 90 2.01 18.38 2.66
C ILE A 90 1.54 18.89 4.02
N LEU A 91 0.24 18.81 4.29
CA LEU A 91 -0.29 18.89 5.64
C LEU A 91 -0.41 17.45 6.16
N PHE A 92 0.43 17.07 7.12
CA PHE A 92 0.43 15.74 7.69
C PHE A 92 -0.43 15.71 8.95
N ASP A 93 -1.61 15.10 8.85
CA ASP A 93 -2.45 14.81 10.01
C ASP A 93 -2.30 13.31 10.38
N PRO A 94 -1.71 12.98 11.54
CA PRO A 94 -1.56 11.61 12.01
C PRO A 94 -2.87 10.82 12.01
N LYS A 95 -3.99 11.43 12.43
CA LYS A 95 -5.28 10.74 12.53
C LYS A 95 -5.85 10.41 11.16
N GLU A 96 -5.79 11.35 10.22
CA GLU A 96 -6.23 11.09 8.83
C GLU A 96 -5.32 10.09 8.10
N SER A 97 -4.07 9.95 8.55
CA SER A 97 -3.12 9.01 7.93
C SER A 97 -3.36 7.56 8.34
N ILE A 98 -3.98 7.34 9.52
CA ILE A 98 -4.33 6.02 10.04
C ILE A 98 -5.84 5.83 9.92
N ASP A 99 -6.30 5.63 8.70
CA ASP A 99 -7.67 5.21 8.40
C ASP A 99 -7.64 3.87 7.64
N PHE A 100 -8.56 2.97 7.97
CA PHE A 100 -8.78 1.72 7.25
C PHE A 100 -9.77 1.89 6.09
N GLN A 101 -10.19 3.13 5.83
CA GLN A 101 -10.96 3.58 4.70
C GLN A 101 -10.19 4.71 3.98
N GLY A 102 -10.46 4.91 2.69
CA GLY A 102 -9.84 5.99 1.93
C GLY A 102 -8.40 5.72 1.46
N ASN A 103 -7.70 6.78 1.03
CA ASN A 103 -6.39 6.71 0.38
C ASN A 103 -5.24 6.77 1.41
N THR A 104 -5.04 5.67 2.11
CA THR A 104 -4.07 5.53 3.22
C THR A 104 -3.24 4.24 3.11
N GLY A 105 -2.11 4.20 3.82
CA GLY A 105 -1.26 3.00 3.93
C GLY A 105 -1.98 1.83 4.60
N PRO A 106 -2.64 2.03 5.76
CA PRO A 106 -3.37 0.97 6.45
C PRO A 106 -4.51 0.36 5.64
N PHE A 107 -5.23 1.13 4.81
CA PHE A 107 -6.24 0.57 3.91
C PHE A 107 -5.65 -0.43 2.91
N ILE A 108 -4.47 -0.13 2.37
CA ILE A 108 -3.75 -1.01 1.44
C ILE A 108 -3.21 -2.25 2.18
N GLN A 109 -2.58 -2.06 3.34
CA GLN A 109 -2.08 -3.16 4.19
C GLN A 109 -3.22 -4.12 4.59
N TYR A 110 -4.37 -3.56 4.97
CA TYR A 110 -5.56 -4.33 5.32
C TYR A 110 -6.09 -5.13 4.13
N THR A 111 -6.11 -4.55 2.93
CA THR A 111 -6.49 -5.29 1.71
C THR A 111 -5.50 -6.41 1.40
N TYR A 112 -4.19 -6.18 1.56
CA TYR A 112 -3.19 -7.24 1.44
C TYR A 112 -3.45 -8.38 2.44
N ALA A 113 -3.61 -8.08 3.73
CA ALA A 113 -3.89 -9.07 4.77
C ALA A 113 -5.19 -9.86 4.51
N ARG A 114 -6.23 -9.19 3.96
CA ARG A 114 -7.46 -9.85 3.50
C ARG A 114 -7.18 -10.85 2.39
N ILE A 115 -6.36 -10.51 1.41
CA ILE A 115 -5.96 -11.45 0.35
C ILE A 115 -5.24 -12.64 0.96
N GLN A 116 -4.30 -12.42 1.89
CA GLN A 116 -3.61 -13.52 2.57
C GLN A 116 -4.58 -14.44 3.31
N SER A 117 -5.66 -13.88 3.89
CA SER A 117 -6.73 -14.68 4.50
C SER A 117 -7.47 -15.54 3.48
N ILE A 118 -7.76 -15.03 2.28
CA ILE A 118 -8.36 -15.80 1.18
C ILE A 118 -7.43 -16.96 0.78
N LEU A 119 -6.14 -16.67 0.59
CA LEU A 119 -5.15 -17.69 0.21
C LEU A 119 -5.03 -18.79 1.25
N ARG A 120 -5.01 -18.45 2.55
CA ARG A 120 -4.98 -19.45 3.65
C ARG A 120 -6.24 -20.30 3.74
N LYS A 121 -7.40 -19.77 3.34
CA LYS A 121 -8.69 -20.48 3.34
C LYS A 121 -8.95 -21.26 2.06
N SER A 122 -8.08 -21.12 1.06
CA SER A 122 -8.25 -21.78 -0.21
C SER A 122 -7.60 -23.15 -0.18
N ASP A 123 -8.38 -24.18 -0.51
CA ASP A 123 -7.90 -25.57 -0.60
C ASP A 123 -7.49 -25.94 -2.05
N VAL A 124 -7.42 -24.97 -2.96
CA VAL A 124 -7.13 -25.24 -4.38
C VAL A 124 -5.64 -25.16 -4.69
N ASP A 125 -5.18 -26.00 -5.61
CA ASP A 125 -3.81 -25.94 -6.10
C ASP A 125 -3.63 -24.77 -7.08
N ILE A 126 -3.00 -23.69 -6.61
CA ILE A 126 -2.72 -22.50 -7.39
C ILE A 126 -1.65 -22.70 -8.48
N THR A 127 -1.03 -23.89 -8.57
CA THR A 127 -0.06 -24.22 -9.62
C THR A 127 -0.71 -24.79 -10.88
N ILE A 128 -2.01 -25.12 -10.81
CA ILE A 128 -2.81 -25.55 -11.95
C ILE A 128 -2.73 -24.50 -13.07
N LYS A 129 -2.35 -24.94 -14.27
CA LYS A 129 -2.37 -24.09 -15.47
C LYS A 129 -3.75 -24.15 -16.09
N LEU A 130 -4.42 -23.01 -16.15
CA LEU A 130 -5.67 -22.84 -16.86
C LEU A 130 -5.39 -22.34 -18.27
N ASP A 131 -6.07 -22.90 -19.26
CA ASP A 131 -6.09 -22.35 -20.62
C ASP A 131 -7.03 -21.12 -20.65
N VAL A 132 -6.70 -20.13 -21.48
CA VAL A 132 -7.49 -18.90 -21.62
C VAL A 132 -8.94 -19.19 -22.02
N ASN A 133 -9.18 -20.29 -22.74
CA ASN A 133 -10.52 -20.70 -23.17
C ASN A 133 -11.33 -21.41 -22.07
N GLU A 134 -10.72 -21.73 -20.93
CA GLU A 134 -11.38 -22.46 -19.84
C GLU A 134 -12.10 -21.57 -18.84
N VAL A 135 -11.88 -20.25 -18.89
CA VAL A 135 -12.46 -19.29 -17.94
C VAL A 135 -13.05 -18.11 -18.69
N SER A 136 -14.34 -17.86 -18.49
CA SER A 136 -14.99 -16.64 -18.96
C SER A 136 -14.75 -15.52 -17.95
N LEU A 137 -14.03 -14.48 -18.37
CA LEU A 137 -13.70 -13.37 -17.46
C LEU A 137 -14.92 -12.48 -17.21
N HIS A 138 -15.27 -12.34 -15.93
CA HIS A 138 -16.17 -11.31 -15.42
C HIS A 138 -15.58 -9.91 -15.65
N GLU A 139 -16.43 -8.88 -15.78
CA GLU A 139 -16.00 -7.50 -16.02
C GLU A 139 -14.97 -7.01 -14.98
N LYS A 140 -15.24 -7.28 -13.70
CA LYS A 140 -14.34 -6.94 -12.58
C LYS A 140 -12.99 -7.66 -12.61
N GLU A 141 -12.94 -8.89 -13.13
CA GLU A 141 -11.67 -9.59 -13.33
C GLU A 141 -10.85 -8.92 -14.44
N ARG A 142 -11.51 -8.51 -15.54
CA ARG A 142 -10.85 -7.79 -16.65
C ARG A 142 -10.33 -6.43 -16.21
N GLU A 143 -11.09 -5.68 -15.43
CA GLU A 143 -10.64 -4.42 -14.83
C GLU A 143 -9.37 -4.62 -14.00
N LEU A 144 -9.36 -5.64 -13.15
CA LEU A 144 -8.23 -5.95 -12.27
C LEU A 144 -6.99 -6.38 -13.06
N ILE A 145 -7.14 -7.22 -14.09
CA ILE A 145 -6.04 -7.62 -14.99
C ILE A 145 -5.44 -6.41 -15.70
N LYS A 146 -6.28 -5.50 -16.20
CA LYS A 146 -5.82 -4.26 -16.83
C LYS A 146 -5.01 -3.41 -15.85
N GLN A 147 -5.46 -3.29 -14.60
CA GLN A 147 -4.70 -2.57 -13.57
C GLN A 147 -3.35 -3.24 -13.29
N LEU A 148 -3.30 -4.57 -13.18
CA LEU A 148 -2.05 -5.31 -12.98
C LEU A 148 -1.04 -5.08 -14.12
N GLN A 149 -1.52 -5.04 -15.36
CA GLN A 149 -0.67 -4.83 -16.54
C GLN A 149 0.04 -3.47 -16.54
N LEU A 150 -0.51 -2.46 -15.87
CA LEU A 150 0.08 -1.11 -15.80
C LEU A 150 1.31 -1.04 -14.88
N PHE A 151 1.50 -1.98 -13.95
CA PHE A 151 2.53 -1.87 -12.92
C PHE A 151 3.96 -1.64 -13.47
N PRO A 152 4.46 -2.41 -14.46
CA PRO A 152 5.82 -2.22 -14.97
C PRO A 152 6.01 -0.84 -15.60
N GLU A 153 5.00 -0.33 -16.31
CA GLU A 153 5.05 1.00 -16.91
C GLU A 153 5.06 2.08 -15.82
N THR A 154 4.19 1.98 -14.81
CA THR A 154 4.17 2.90 -13.66
C THR A 154 5.53 2.96 -12.97
N VAL A 155 6.22 1.82 -12.82
CA VAL A 155 7.58 1.77 -12.25
C VAL A 155 8.59 2.55 -13.10
N GLN A 156 8.56 2.38 -14.43
CA GLN A 156 9.43 3.14 -15.32
C GLN A 156 9.13 4.64 -15.28
N GLN A 157 7.85 5.01 -15.24
CA GLN A 157 7.43 6.41 -15.15
C GLN A 157 7.84 7.03 -13.80
N ALA A 158 7.67 6.33 -12.68
CA ALA A 158 8.11 6.75 -11.35
C ALA A 158 9.62 7.01 -11.31
N ALA A 159 10.42 6.13 -11.91
CA ALA A 159 11.86 6.28 -12.02
C ALA A 159 12.26 7.48 -12.89
N ALA A 160 11.66 7.63 -14.07
CA ALA A 160 11.94 8.72 -15.00
C ALA A 160 11.55 10.10 -14.44
N GLN A 161 10.47 10.16 -13.66
CA GLN A 161 9.97 11.39 -13.04
C GLN A 161 10.53 11.65 -11.64
N HIS A 162 11.27 10.69 -11.07
CA HIS A 162 11.71 10.69 -9.68
C HIS A 162 10.56 10.93 -8.69
N SER A 163 9.41 10.31 -8.93
CA SER A 163 8.17 10.54 -8.16
C SER A 163 7.61 9.23 -7.59
N PRO A 164 7.80 8.94 -6.28
CA PRO A 164 7.21 7.77 -5.63
C PRO A 164 5.67 7.85 -5.55
N ALA A 165 5.09 9.05 -5.69
CA ALA A 165 3.65 9.26 -5.71
C ALA A 165 2.94 8.46 -6.80
N LEU A 166 3.60 8.20 -7.93
CA LEU A 166 3.04 7.37 -8.99
C LEU A 166 2.83 5.93 -8.52
N ILE A 167 3.78 5.36 -7.77
CA ILE A 167 3.66 4.00 -7.21
C ILE A 167 2.58 3.95 -6.13
N ALA A 168 2.57 4.93 -5.23
CA ALA A 168 1.58 5.00 -4.15
C ALA A 168 0.15 5.05 -4.70
N ASN A 169 -0.13 5.99 -5.61
CA ASN A 169 -1.47 6.15 -6.17
C ASN A 169 -1.89 4.98 -7.07
N TYR A 170 -0.96 4.41 -7.86
CA TYR A 170 -1.22 3.16 -8.58
C TYR A 170 -1.65 2.02 -7.63
N THR A 171 -0.93 1.85 -6.52
CA THR A 171 -1.23 0.78 -5.56
C THR A 171 -2.61 0.97 -4.95
N TYR A 172 -3.00 2.20 -4.65
CA TYR A 172 -4.34 2.52 -4.18
C TYR A 172 -5.43 2.18 -5.19
N ASP A 173 -5.24 2.52 -6.46
CA ASP A 173 -6.20 2.18 -7.51
C ASP A 173 -6.30 0.67 -7.77
N LEU A 174 -5.18 -0.06 -7.70
CA LEU A 174 -5.16 -1.52 -7.73
C LEU A 174 -5.99 -2.12 -6.57
N VAL A 175 -5.79 -1.60 -5.36
CA VAL A 175 -6.54 -2.02 -4.15
C VAL A 175 -8.03 -1.71 -4.27
N LYS A 176 -8.40 -0.55 -4.82
CA LYS A 176 -9.80 -0.21 -5.10
C LYS A 176 -10.43 -1.17 -6.09
N ALA A 177 -9.73 -1.48 -7.19
CA ALA A 177 -10.19 -2.44 -8.19
C ALA A 177 -10.37 -3.84 -7.56
N PHE A 178 -9.42 -4.28 -6.74
CA PHE A 178 -9.52 -5.56 -6.02
C PHE A 178 -10.71 -5.58 -5.05
N ASN A 179 -10.91 -4.54 -4.25
CA ASN A 179 -12.03 -4.47 -3.33
C ASN A 179 -13.39 -4.47 -4.07
N SER A 180 -13.47 -3.80 -5.22
CA SER A 180 -14.66 -3.88 -6.08
C SER A 180 -14.87 -5.30 -6.61
N PHE A 181 -13.81 -5.97 -7.09
CA PHE A 181 -13.88 -7.38 -7.50
C PHE A 181 -14.37 -8.28 -6.35
N TYR A 182 -13.75 -8.19 -5.17
CA TYR A 182 -14.10 -8.98 -3.99
C TYR A 182 -15.55 -8.81 -3.54
N GLN A 183 -16.11 -7.60 -3.67
CA GLN A 183 -17.50 -7.30 -3.30
C GLN A 183 -18.52 -7.85 -4.30
N ASN A 184 -18.17 -7.92 -5.58
CA ASN A 184 -19.12 -8.22 -6.66
C ASN A 184 -18.98 -9.64 -7.22
N VAL A 185 -17.87 -10.33 -6.96
CA VAL A 185 -17.57 -11.65 -7.53
C VAL A 185 -17.13 -12.61 -6.43
N SER A 186 -17.84 -13.73 -6.31
CA SER A 186 -17.52 -14.78 -5.33
C SER A 186 -16.19 -15.47 -5.69
N ILE A 187 -15.24 -15.51 -4.75
CA ILE A 187 -13.92 -16.15 -4.98
C ILE A 187 -13.97 -17.63 -4.60
N LEU A 188 -14.16 -17.94 -3.31
CA LEU A 188 -14.14 -19.31 -2.80
C LEU A 188 -15.48 -20.05 -2.98
N GLY A 189 -16.57 -19.31 -3.22
CA GLY A 189 -17.88 -19.88 -3.55
C GLY A 189 -18.25 -19.63 -5.00
N ALA A 190 -17.30 -19.72 -5.91
CA ALA A 190 -17.56 -19.64 -7.35
C ALA A 190 -18.25 -20.92 -7.85
N ASP A 191 -18.94 -20.84 -8.98
CA ASP A 191 -19.76 -21.94 -9.49
C ASP A 191 -18.94 -23.14 -10.00
N THR A 192 -17.69 -22.91 -10.39
CA THR A 192 -16.80 -23.96 -10.89
C THR A 192 -15.43 -23.92 -10.22
N GLU A 193 -14.80 -25.09 -10.07
CA GLU A 193 -13.46 -25.20 -9.50
C GLU A 193 -12.42 -24.38 -10.30
N LYS A 194 -12.55 -24.33 -11.63
CA LYS A 194 -11.68 -23.53 -12.49
C LYS A 194 -11.78 -22.03 -12.19
N GLU A 195 -12.98 -21.53 -11.92
CA GLU A 195 -13.17 -20.14 -11.49
C GLU A 195 -12.57 -19.87 -10.12
N ILE A 196 -12.71 -20.80 -9.16
CA ILE A 196 -12.07 -20.68 -7.85
C ILE A 196 -10.56 -20.58 -8.01
N VAL A 197 -9.95 -21.53 -8.73
CA VAL A 197 -8.50 -21.55 -9.01
C VAL A 197 -8.05 -20.23 -9.64
N PHE A 198 -8.74 -19.79 -10.70
CA PHE A 198 -8.41 -18.54 -11.39
C PHE A 198 -8.49 -17.32 -10.46
N ARG A 199 -9.58 -17.17 -9.71
CA ARG A 199 -9.81 -16.02 -8.82
C ARG A 199 -8.82 -16.00 -7.66
N VAL A 200 -8.42 -17.17 -7.15
CA VAL A 200 -7.37 -17.30 -6.13
C VAL A 200 -6.00 -16.94 -6.71
N GLN A 201 -5.66 -17.39 -7.92
CA GLN A 201 -4.44 -16.99 -8.63
C GLN A 201 -4.38 -15.49 -8.92
N LEU A 202 -5.49 -14.90 -9.35
CA LEU A 202 -5.62 -13.47 -9.57
C LEU A 202 -5.41 -12.69 -8.27
N SER A 203 -6.04 -13.13 -7.18
CA SER A 203 -5.86 -12.56 -5.84
C SER A 203 -4.39 -12.62 -5.39
N ASN A 204 -3.73 -13.78 -5.56
CA ASN A 204 -2.30 -13.93 -5.26
C ASN A 204 -1.41 -12.98 -6.08
N THR A 205 -1.73 -12.78 -7.36
CA THR A 205 -1.01 -11.85 -8.24
C THR A 205 -1.16 -10.41 -7.77
N VAL A 206 -2.36 -10.02 -7.34
CA VAL A 206 -2.61 -8.71 -6.71
C VAL A 206 -1.78 -8.55 -5.44
N ALA A 207 -1.80 -9.52 -4.52
CA ALA A 207 -1.01 -9.45 -3.29
C ALA A 207 0.49 -9.30 -3.56
N LYS A 208 1.05 -10.08 -4.50
CA LYS A 208 2.45 -9.94 -4.92
C LYS A 208 2.76 -8.55 -5.48
N THR A 209 1.85 -8.01 -6.29
CA THR A 209 2.02 -6.67 -6.87
C THR A 209 1.97 -5.58 -5.81
N ILE A 210 1.03 -5.68 -4.85
CA ILE A 210 0.96 -4.77 -3.69
C ILE A 210 2.25 -4.84 -2.88
N LYS A 211 2.73 -6.04 -2.54
CA LYS A 211 3.97 -6.25 -1.78
C LYS A 211 5.18 -5.64 -2.49
N ASN A 212 5.30 -5.85 -3.80
CA ASN A 212 6.37 -5.27 -4.60
C ASN A 212 6.27 -3.74 -4.63
N ALA A 213 5.09 -3.18 -4.85
CA ALA A 213 4.87 -1.73 -4.89
C ALA A 213 5.17 -1.07 -3.53
N PHE A 214 4.72 -1.66 -2.43
CA PHE A 214 5.01 -1.19 -1.07
C PHE A 214 6.48 -1.35 -0.71
N SER A 215 7.15 -2.42 -1.16
CA SER A 215 8.60 -2.57 -0.99
C SER A 215 9.38 -1.47 -1.70
N LEU A 216 8.97 -1.02 -2.90
CA LEU A 216 9.56 0.14 -3.58
C LEU A 216 9.39 1.45 -2.79
N LEU A 217 8.35 1.55 -1.97
CA LEU A 217 8.09 2.68 -1.08
C LEU A 217 8.74 2.50 0.31
N GLY A 218 9.41 1.37 0.56
CA GLY A 218 9.97 1.02 1.87
C GLY A 218 8.90 0.79 2.94
N ILE A 219 7.72 0.29 2.56
CA ILE A 219 6.60 0.01 3.45
C ILE A 219 6.38 -1.50 3.54
N ASP A 220 6.25 -2.00 4.77
CA ASP A 220 5.95 -3.41 5.01
C ASP A 220 4.45 -3.68 4.94
N VAL A 221 4.08 -4.89 4.51
CA VAL A 221 2.70 -5.37 4.48
C VAL A 221 2.55 -6.58 5.41
N PRO A 222 1.66 -6.53 6.40
CA PRO A 222 1.49 -7.63 7.34
C PRO A 222 0.64 -8.77 6.75
N GLU A 223 0.97 -10.00 7.09
CA GLU A 223 0.26 -11.20 6.60
C GLU A 223 -1.15 -11.37 7.21
N ARG A 224 -1.42 -10.66 8.31
CA ARG A 224 -2.66 -10.70 9.10
C ARG A 224 -2.88 -9.31 9.74
N MET A 225 -4.11 -8.82 9.69
CA MET A 225 -4.63 -7.56 10.25
C MET A 225 -6.12 -7.73 10.56
#